data_AF-A0A963FWV9-F1
#
_entry.id   AF-A0A963FWV9-F1
#
_cell.length_a   1.000
_cell.length_b   1.000
_cell.length_c   1.000
_cell.angle_alpha   90.00
_cell.angle_beta   90.00
_cell.angle_gamma   90.00
#
_symmetry.space_group_name_H-M   'P 1'
#
loop_
_entity.id
_entity.type
_entity.pdbx_description
1 polymer ?
#
loop_
_entity_poly.entity_id
_entity_poly.type
_entity_poly.pdbx_seq_one_letter_code
_entity_poly.pdbx_strand_id
1 'polypeptide(L)'
;MDPDWLPFHPNPSKPAFKVPAGAVDAHCHVFGPAAQFPFAPERKYTPCDASKEQLFALRDFLGFERNVIVQATCHGTDNRALVDALEHSQGRARGVASVSRGVTDAELQALHAAGVRGTRFNFVRRLVDFTPREVLAEIAGRIAPLGWHVVVYFEAQDLPELWDFFTALPTTVVVDHMGRPDVGKPVDGDEFGLFMRLMREHENIWSKVSCPERLSLSGPPAYA
;
A
#
# COMPACT_ATOMS: atom_id res chain seq x y z
N MET A 1 7.83 -10.69 17.08
CA MET A 1 7.34 -9.30 17.02
C MET A 1 8.33 -8.42 17.76
N ASP A 2 8.58 -7.21 17.28
CA ASP A 2 9.46 -6.24 17.97
C ASP A 2 8.79 -5.75 19.27
N PRO A 3 9.57 -5.41 20.31
CA PRO A 3 9.02 -4.99 21.60
C PRO A 3 8.10 -3.76 21.51
N ASP A 4 8.44 -2.79 20.65
CA ASP A 4 7.71 -1.52 20.50
C ASP A 4 6.69 -1.54 19.36
N TRP A 5 6.39 -2.71 18.80
CA TRP A 5 5.36 -2.82 17.78
C TRP A 5 3.99 -2.51 18.38
N LEU A 6 3.29 -1.53 17.81
CA LEU A 6 1.90 -1.23 18.16
C LEU A 6 0.95 -2.17 17.38
N PRO A 7 0.33 -3.17 18.03
CA PRO A 7 -0.61 -4.06 17.35
C PRO A 7 -1.90 -3.34 16.96
N PHE A 8 -2.63 -3.92 16.02
CA PHE A 8 -4.00 -3.49 15.71
C PHE A 8 -4.89 -3.62 16.96
N HIS A 9 -5.95 -2.80 17.05
CA HIS A 9 -6.85 -2.82 18.20
C HIS A 9 -7.58 -4.17 18.27
N PRO A 10 -7.50 -4.92 19.39
CA PRO A 10 -8.02 -6.29 19.46
C PRO A 10 -9.56 -6.35 19.49
N ASN A 11 -10.22 -5.25 19.84
CA ASN A 11 -11.68 -5.15 19.92
C ASN A 11 -12.19 -3.81 19.35
N PRO A 12 -12.09 -3.59 18.02
CA PRO A 12 -12.46 -2.29 17.41
C PRO A 12 -13.94 -1.97 17.65
N SER A 13 -14.26 -0.68 17.79
CA SER A 13 -15.67 -0.25 17.87
C SER A 13 -16.34 -0.38 16.50
N LYS A 14 -17.65 -0.63 16.50
CA LYS A 14 -18.44 -0.63 15.26
C LYS A 14 -18.51 0.81 14.72
N PRO A 15 -18.16 1.07 13.46
CA PRO A 15 -18.27 2.41 12.89
C PRO A 15 -19.72 2.90 12.89
N ALA A 16 -19.93 4.16 13.26
CA ALA A 16 -21.24 4.81 13.13
C ALA A 16 -21.59 5.07 11.65
N PHE A 17 -20.58 5.36 10.83
CA PHE A 17 -20.72 5.49 9.39
C PHE A 17 -20.93 4.13 8.74
N LYS A 18 -21.96 4.01 7.90
CA LYS A 18 -22.22 2.81 7.09
C LYS A 18 -21.69 3.04 5.68
N VAL A 19 -20.71 2.25 5.28
CA VAL A 19 -20.21 2.27 3.91
C VAL A 19 -21.30 1.80 2.92
N PRO A 20 -21.31 2.32 1.68
CA PRO A 20 -22.28 1.88 0.68
C PRO A 20 -22.05 0.44 0.23
N ALA A 21 -23.06 -0.18 -0.39
CA ALA A 21 -22.92 -1.48 -1.03
C ALA A 21 -21.79 -1.46 -2.07
N GLY A 22 -21.05 -2.56 -2.17
CA GLY A 22 -19.86 -2.68 -3.02
C GLY A 22 -18.62 -1.94 -2.54
N ALA A 23 -18.63 -1.35 -1.34
CA ALA A 23 -17.48 -0.61 -0.80
C ALA A 23 -16.21 -1.48 -0.71
N VAL A 24 -15.08 -0.84 -1.01
CA VAL A 24 -13.76 -1.47 -1.05
C VAL A 24 -12.84 -0.78 -0.04
N ASP A 25 -12.27 -1.56 0.88
CA ASP A 25 -11.11 -1.11 1.64
C ASP A 25 -9.87 -1.28 0.74
N ALA A 26 -9.42 -0.17 0.16
CA ALA A 26 -8.38 -0.17 -0.88
C ALA A 26 -6.93 -0.09 -0.34
N HIS A 27 -6.72 -0.23 0.97
CA HIS A 27 -5.37 -0.30 1.53
C HIS A 27 -5.38 -1.06 2.87
N CYS A 28 -5.10 -2.36 2.81
CA CYS A 28 -4.93 -3.21 3.97
C CYS A 28 -3.75 -4.18 3.77
N HIS A 29 -3.35 -4.88 4.82
CA HIS A 29 -2.24 -5.83 4.81
C HIS A 29 -2.60 -7.12 5.53
N VAL A 30 -1.87 -8.19 5.21
CA VAL A 30 -1.76 -9.40 6.03
C VAL A 30 -0.32 -9.56 6.51
N PHE A 31 -0.14 -10.06 7.73
CA PHE A 31 1.17 -10.34 8.31
C PHE A 31 1.23 -11.81 8.70
N GLY A 32 2.21 -12.53 8.16
CA GLY A 32 2.31 -13.96 8.38
C GLY A 32 1.04 -14.74 7.97
N PRO A 33 0.65 -15.81 8.70
CA PRO A 33 1.29 -16.24 9.95
C PRO A 33 2.76 -16.65 9.74
N ALA A 34 3.66 -16.17 10.60
CA ALA A 34 5.11 -16.31 10.40
C ALA A 34 5.59 -17.77 10.27
N ALA A 35 4.85 -18.71 10.88
CA ALA A 35 5.11 -20.14 10.78
C ALA A 35 4.89 -20.71 9.36
N GLN A 36 4.04 -20.08 8.54
CA GLN A 36 3.73 -20.50 7.17
C GLN A 36 4.36 -19.57 6.14
N PHE A 37 4.33 -18.27 6.43
CA PHE A 37 4.89 -17.21 5.61
C PHE A 37 5.89 -16.41 6.45
N PRO A 38 7.16 -16.87 6.51
CA PRO A 38 8.19 -16.20 7.29
C PRO A 38 8.40 -14.76 6.81
N PHE A 39 8.65 -13.86 7.76
CA PHE A 39 9.02 -12.49 7.43
C PHE A 39 10.40 -12.43 6.77
N ALA A 40 10.59 -11.43 5.92
CA ALA A 40 11.83 -11.21 5.21
C ALA A 40 13.01 -10.96 6.19
N PRO A 41 14.20 -11.52 5.93
CA PRO A 41 15.40 -11.25 6.72
C PRO A 41 15.75 -9.76 6.82
N GLU A 42 15.54 -9.00 5.74
CA GLU A 42 15.88 -7.58 5.57
C GLU A 42 14.82 -6.61 6.12
N ARG A 43 13.73 -7.11 6.71
CA ARG A 43 12.64 -6.29 7.23
C ARG A 43 13.14 -5.25 8.25
N LYS A 44 12.55 -4.05 8.20
CA LYS A 44 12.84 -2.97 9.17
C LYS A 44 11.98 -3.02 10.44
N TYR A 45 10.99 -3.93 10.47
CA TYR A 45 10.16 -4.21 11.65
C TYR A 45 9.64 -5.65 11.61
N THR A 46 9.35 -6.22 12.78
CA THR A 46 8.68 -7.51 12.94
C THR A 46 7.29 -7.32 13.57
N PRO A 47 6.18 -7.46 12.83
CA PRO A 47 4.84 -7.30 13.38
C PRO A 47 4.38 -8.53 14.18
N CYS A 48 3.21 -8.43 14.81
CA CYS A 48 2.41 -9.60 15.16
C CYS A 48 1.84 -10.27 13.91
N ASP A 49 1.42 -11.52 14.03
CA ASP A 49 0.62 -12.16 12.98
C ASP A 49 -0.73 -11.45 12.84
N ALA A 50 -1.18 -11.31 11.60
CA ALA A 50 -2.45 -10.73 11.19
C ALA A 50 -2.93 -11.51 9.94
N SER A 51 -3.65 -12.61 10.18
CA SER A 51 -3.99 -13.57 9.13
C SER A 51 -5.08 -13.06 8.18
N LYS A 52 -5.25 -13.74 7.04
CA LYS A 52 -6.34 -13.46 6.10
C LYS A 52 -7.72 -13.64 6.74
N GLU A 53 -7.88 -14.61 7.63
CA GLU A 53 -9.15 -14.83 8.36
C GLU A 53 -9.47 -13.63 9.26
N GLN A 54 -8.46 -13.10 9.96
CA GLN A 54 -8.63 -11.89 10.77
C GLN A 54 -8.95 -10.67 9.90
N LEU A 55 -8.31 -10.53 8.73
CA LEU A 55 -8.61 -9.47 7.78
C LEU A 55 -10.04 -9.56 7.24
N PHE A 56 -10.51 -10.76 6.87
CA PHE A 56 -11.87 -10.96 6.35
C PHE A 56 -12.92 -10.71 7.43
N ALA A 57 -12.67 -11.18 8.65
CA ALA A 57 -13.53 -10.88 9.79
C ALA A 57 -13.60 -9.37 10.05
N LEU A 58 -12.47 -8.66 9.97
CA LEU A 58 -12.43 -7.21 10.11
C LEU A 58 -13.18 -6.50 8.98
N ARG A 59 -12.97 -6.91 7.72
CA ARG A 59 -13.71 -6.38 6.56
C ARG A 59 -15.22 -6.47 6.79
N ASP A 60 -15.70 -7.65 7.15
CA ASP A 60 -17.14 -7.89 7.36
C ASP A 60 -17.65 -7.13 8.61
N PHE A 61 -16.83 -7.02 9.66
CA PHE A 61 -17.13 -6.21 10.84
C PHE A 61 -17.23 -4.71 10.52
N LEU A 62 -16.37 -4.17 9.67
CA LEU A 62 -16.41 -2.76 9.26
C LEU A 62 -17.50 -2.48 8.21
N GLY A 63 -18.07 -3.52 7.59
CA GLY A 63 -19.15 -3.43 6.61
C GLY A 63 -18.67 -3.31 5.16
N PHE A 64 -17.38 -3.48 4.88
CA PHE A 64 -16.85 -3.49 3.51
C PHE A 64 -17.19 -4.79 2.80
N GLU A 65 -17.34 -4.74 1.47
CA GLU A 65 -17.56 -5.95 0.68
C GLU A 65 -16.28 -6.52 0.11
N ARG A 66 -15.25 -5.68 -0.12
CA ARG A 66 -14.02 -6.06 -0.81
C ARG A 66 -12.77 -5.45 -0.19
N ASN A 67 -11.61 -6.01 -0.51
CA ASN A 67 -10.31 -5.49 -0.12
C ASN A 67 -9.37 -5.30 -1.32
N VAL A 68 -8.46 -4.33 -1.23
CA VAL A 68 -7.17 -4.35 -1.94
C VAL A 68 -6.09 -4.62 -0.91
N ILE A 69 -5.51 -5.82 -0.99
CA ILE A 69 -4.46 -6.27 -0.07
C ILE A 69 -3.12 -5.85 -0.66
N VAL A 70 -2.40 -5.01 0.07
CA VAL A 70 -1.11 -4.46 -0.34
C VAL A 70 -0.01 -5.25 0.34
N GLN A 71 0.99 -5.69 -0.42
CA GLN A 71 2.16 -6.38 0.12
C GLN A 71 2.81 -5.54 1.23
N ALA A 72 3.00 -6.18 2.38
CA ALA A 72 3.65 -5.56 3.53
C ALA A 72 5.17 -5.66 3.39
N THR A 73 5.88 -4.59 3.72
CA THR A 73 7.35 -4.55 3.61
C THR A 73 8.05 -5.54 4.54
N CYS A 74 7.38 -6.02 5.61
CA CYS A 74 7.91 -7.08 6.46
C CYS A 74 8.06 -8.43 5.75
N HIS A 75 7.39 -8.62 4.61
CA HIS A 75 7.50 -9.80 3.75
C HIS A 75 8.39 -9.57 2.53
N GLY A 76 8.98 -8.39 2.37
CA GLY A 76 9.84 -8.07 1.23
C GLY A 76 9.15 -8.34 -0.10
N THR A 77 9.84 -9.05 -1.00
CA THR A 77 9.31 -9.48 -2.31
C THR A 77 8.70 -10.89 -2.29
N ASP A 78 8.62 -11.54 -1.12
CA ASP A 78 7.89 -12.79 -0.95
C ASP A 78 6.39 -12.50 -0.81
N ASN A 79 5.67 -12.62 -1.92
CA ASN A 79 4.24 -12.31 -1.98
C ASN A 79 3.35 -13.50 -1.57
N ARG A 80 3.88 -14.59 -1.00
CA ARG A 80 3.08 -15.81 -0.72
C ARG A 80 1.93 -15.57 0.25
N ALA A 81 2.13 -14.78 1.31
CA ALA A 81 1.05 -14.40 2.24
C ALA A 81 -0.05 -13.58 1.53
N LEU A 82 0.35 -12.65 0.65
CA LEU A 82 -0.58 -11.89 -0.18
C LEU A 82 -1.37 -12.81 -1.11
N VAL A 83 -0.68 -13.64 -1.88
CA VAL A 83 -1.30 -14.57 -2.85
C VAL A 83 -2.29 -15.50 -2.17
N ASP A 84 -1.90 -16.11 -1.05
CA ASP A 84 -2.76 -16.97 -0.25
C ASP A 84 -4.05 -16.25 0.21
N ALA A 85 -3.94 -14.99 0.65
CA ALA A 85 -5.11 -14.18 1.00
C ALA A 85 -6.00 -13.89 -0.22
N LEU A 86 -5.44 -13.65 -1.40
CA LEU A 86 -6.23 -13.39 -2.61
C LEU A 86 -6.99 -14.63 -3.08
N GLU A 87 -6.34 -15.79 -3.11
CA GLU A 87 -6.94 -17.07 -3.52
C GLU A 87 -8.10 -17.48 -2.60
N HIS A 88 -7.99 -17.19 -1.30
CA HIS A 88 -9.02 -17.50 -0.30
C HIS A 88 -10.04 -16.38 -0.09
N SER A 89 -9.95 -15.28 -0.85
CA SER A 89 -10.89 -14.16 -0.73
C SER A 89 -12.26 -14.40 -1.37
N GLN A 90 -12.44 -15.54 -2.06
CA GLN A 90 -13.65 -15.86 -2.84
C GLN A 90 -13.97 -14.76 -3.87
N GLY A 91 -12.92 -14.21 -4.51
CA GLY A 91 -13.05 -13.14 -5.50
C GLY A 91 -13.34 -11.76 -4.92
N ARG A 92 -13.35 -11.60 -3.58
CA ARG A 92 -13.60 -10.33 -2.88
C ARG A 92 -12.33 -9.51 -2.66
N ALA A 93 -11.17 -9.95 -3.15
CA ALA A 93 -9.93 -9.18 -3.06
C ALA A 93 -9.16 -9.06 -4.38
N ARG A 94 -8.37 -7.98 -4.46
CA ARG A 94 -7.28 -7.79 -5.43
C ARG A 94 -6.00 -7.41 -4.70
N GLY A 95 -4.86 -7.59 -5.35
CA GLY A 95 -3.55 -7.41 -4.73
C GLY A 95 -2.70 -6.30 -5.33
N VAL A 96 -1.81 -5.76 -4.51
CA VAL A 96 -0.64 -4.98 -4.96
C VAL A 96 0.61 -5.66 -4.42
N ALA A 97 1.46 -6.18 -5.31
CA ALA A 97 2.66 -6.93 -4.96
C ALA A 97 3.88 -6.01 -4.73
N SER A 98 4.95 -6.58 -4.15
CA SER A 98 6.30 -6.04 -4.26
C SER A 98 7.15 -7.03 -5.06
N VAL A 99 7.80 -6.55 -6.12
CA VAL A 99 8.60 -7.39 -7.02
C VAL A 99 10.03 -6.86 -7.07
N SER A 100 11.00 -7.77 -7.22
CA SER A 100 12.40 -7.40 -7.39
C SER A 100 12.71 -7.15 -8.87
N ARG A 101 13.92 -6.61 -9.16
CA ARG A 101 14.43 -6.50 -10.54
C ARG A 101 14.41 -7.83 -11.29
N GLY A 102 14.66 -8.94 -10.58
CA GLY A 102 14.77 -10.28 -11.15
C GLY A 102 13.44 -10.96 -11.46
N VAL A 103 12.29 -10.32 -11.19
CA VAL A 103 10.98 -10.91 -11.47
C VAL A 103 10.87 -11.29 -12.94
N THR A 104 10.35 -12.46 -13.24
CA THR A 104 10.16 -12.97 -14.60
C THR A 104 8.75 -12.67 -15.11
N ASP A 105 8.55 -12.70 -16.43
CA ASP A 105 7.20 -12.50 -16.99
C ASP A 105 6.24 -13.61 -16.54
N ALA A 106 6.73 -14.83 -16.38
CA ALA A 106 5.96 -15.95 -15.85
C ALA A 106 5.48 -15.69 -14.42
N GLU A 107 6.35 -15.15 -13.55
CA GLU A 107 5.97 -14.76 -12.18
C GLU A 107 4.95 -13.61 -12.18
N LEU A 108 5.12 -12.60 -13.06
CA LEU A 108 4.13 -11.52 -13.20
C LEU A 108 2.77 -12.05 -13.64
N GLN A 109 2.73 -13.01 -14.58
CA GLN A 109 1.49 -13.66 -15.00
C GLN A 109 0.87 -14.50 -13.88
N ALA A 110 1.67 -15.22 -13.10
CA ALA A 110 1.19 -15.98 -11.95
C ALA A 110 0.57 -15.04 -10.90
N LEU A 111 1.21 -13.92 -10.59
CA LEU A 111 0.65 -12.89 -9.70
C LEU A 111 -0.65 -12.30 -10.29
N HIS A 112 -0.70 -12.06 -11.60
CA HIS A 112 -1.90 -11.55 -12.25
C HIS A 112 -3.07 -12.54 -12.13
N ALA A 113 -2.82 -13.82 -12.37
CA ALA A 113 -3.80 -14.90 -12.23
C ALA A 113 -4.31 -15.01 -10.78
N ALA A 114 -3.43 -14.86 -9.80
CA ALA A 114 -3.80 -14.83 -8.38
C ALA A 114 -4.63 -13.60 -7.97
N GLY A 115 -4.69 -12.56 -8.81
CA GLY A 115 -5.51 -11.37 -8.57
C GLY A 115 -4.72 -10.08 -8.29
N VAL A 116 -3.40 -10.09 -8.46
CA VAL A 116 -2.58 -8.87 -8.35
C VAL A 116 -2.85 -7.96 -9.56
N ARG A 117 -2.94 -6.65 -9.31
CA ARG A 117 -3.21 -5.61 -10.32
C ARG A 117 -2.30 -4.41 -10.20
N GLY A 118 -1.25 -4.49 -9.40
CA GLY A 118 -0.27 -3.42 -9.26
C GLY A 118 0.98 -3.85 -8.51
N THR A 119 1.99 -3.00 -8.58
CA THR A 119 3.20 -3.09 -7.76
C THR A 119 3.34 -1.87 -6.87
N ARG A 120 4.05 -1.97 -5.75
CA ARG A 120 4.30 -0.85 -4.84
C ARG A 120 5.77 -0.43 -4.85
N PHE A 121 6.02 0.85 -5.12
CA PHE A 121 7.31 1.50 -4.99
C PHE A 121 7.31 2.34 -3.71
N ASN A 122 8.21 1.99 -2.79
CA ASN A 122 8.34 2.69 -1.51
C ASN A 122 9.63 3.51 -1.52
N PHE A 123 9.53 4.80 -1.26
CA PHE A 123 10.62 5.76 -1.20
C PHE A 123 10.91 6.23 0.24
N VAL A 124 10.09 5.79 1.21
CA VAL A 124 10.28 6.11 2.63
C VAL A 124 11.48 5.33 3.17
N ARG A 125 12.62 6.02 3.29
CA ARG A 125 13.95 5.45 3.61
C ARG A 125 14.00 4.59 4.88
N ARG A 126 13.14 4.87 5.87
CA ARG A 126 13.05 4.10 7.12
C ARG A 126 12.34 2.73 6.96
N LEU A 127 11.71 2.46 5.82
CA LEU A 127 10.93 1.24 5.58
C LEU A 127 11.57 0.27 4.58
N VAL A 128 12.36 0.79 3.63
CA VAL A 128 13.00 0.01 2.56
C VAL A 128 14.34 0.62 2.19
N ASP A 129 15.23 -0.20 1.62
CA ASP A 129 16.48 0.27 1.06
C ASP A 129 16.27 0.93 -0.32
N PHE A 130 17.23 1.76 -0.74
CA PHE A 130 17.17 2.50 -1.99
C PHE A 130 17.13 1.56 -3.20
N THR A 131 16.14 1.76 -4.08
CA THR A 131 16.07 1.10 -5.38
C THR A 131 16.29 2.13 -6.50
N PRO A 132 17.22 1.90 -7.45
CA PRO A 132 17.45 2.82 -8.56
C PRO A 132 16.19 3.06 -9.40
N ARG A 133 15.97 4.30 -9.85
CA ARG A 133 14.77 4.69 -10.60
C ARG A 133 14.64 3.95 -11.92
N GLU A 134 15.75 3.58 -12.54
CA GLU A 134 15.81 2.83 -13.80
C GLU A 134 15.21 1.43 -13.63
N VAL A 135 15.45 0.79 -12.48
CA VAL A 135 14.87 -0.52 -12.15
C VAL A 135 13.36 -0.40 -11.96
N LEU A 136 12.90 0.66 -11.29
CA LEU A 136 11.47 0.92 -11.08
C LEU A 136 10.77 1.21 -12.42
N ALA A 137 11.41 1.97 -13.31
CA ALA A 137 10.91 2.24 -14.65
C ALA A 137 10.83 0.97 -15.50
N GLU A 138 11.83 0.08 -15.42
CA GLU A 138 11.82 -1.23 -16.10
C GLU A 138 10.62 -2.08 -15.63
N ILE A 139 10.40 -2.17 -14.31
CA ILE A 139 9.25 -2.88 -13.74
C ILE A 139 7.94 -2.25 -14.23
N ALA A 140 7.82 -0.92 -14.17
CA ALA A 140 6.63 -0.21 -14.62
C ALA A 140 6.31 -0.48 -16.11
N GLY A 141 7.34 -0.50 -16.95
CA GLY A 141 7.21 -0.85 -18.38
C GLY A 141 6.71 -2.29 -18.60
N ARG A 142 7.14 -3.24 -17.76
CA ARG A 142 6.73 -4.66 -17.88
C ARG A 142 5.32 -4.92 -17.37
N ILE A 143 4.85 -4.18 -16.36
CA ILE A 143 3.49 -4.34 -15.83
C ILE A 143 2.43 -3.54 -16.61
N ALA A 144 2.83 -2.50 -17.36
CA ALA A 144 1.89 -1.68 -18.14
C ALA A 144 1.05 -2.50 -19.15
N PRO A 145 1.62 -3.45 -19.94
CA PRO A 145 0.84 -4.32 -20.82
C PRO A 145 -0.15 -5.24 -20.10
N LEU A 146 0.02 -5.47 -18.80
CA LEU A 146 -0.91 -6.26 -17.98
C LEU A 146 -2.12 -5.44 -17.51
N GLY A 147 -2.15 -4.13 -17.80
CA GLY A 147 -3.14 -3.19 -17.27
C GLY A 147 -2.98 -2.93 -15.77
N TRP A 148 -1.78 -3.14 -15.22
CA TRP A 148 -1.50 -2.89 -13.81
C TRP A 148 -1.19 -1.41 -13.55
N HIS A 149 -1.26 -1.02 -12.28
CA HIS A 149 -0.89 0.30 -11.78
C HIS A 149 0.32 0.24 -10.84
N VAL A 150 0.96 1.40 -10.62
CA VAL A 150 2.01 1.56 -9.61
C VAL A 150 1.43 2.29 -8.40
N VAL A 151 1.59 1.72 -7.21
CA VAL A 151 1.38 2.42 -5.94
C VAL A 151 2.70 3.06 -5.52
N VAL A 152 2.70 4.36 -5.19
CA VAL A 152 3.89 5.07 -4.69
C VAL A 152 3.69 5.52 -3.25
N TYR A 153 4.73 5.39 -2.44
CA TYR A 153 4.74 5.88 -1.07
C TYR A 153 6.02 6.68 -0.79
N PHE A 154 5.87 7.95 -0.44
CA PHE A 154 6.98 8.91 -0.24
C PHE A 154 6.61 9.94 0.85
N GLU A 155 7.56 10.78 1.26
CA GLU A 155 7.33 11.90 2.19
C GLU A 155 7.15 13.21 1.43
N ALA A 156 6.27 14.11 1.87
CA ALA A 156 5.85 15.28 1.07
C ALA A 156 7.02 16.13 0.55
N GLN A 157 8.07 16.28 1.36
CA GLN A 157 9.29 17.02 1.02
C GLN A 157 10.07 16.43 -0.17
N ASP A 158 9.90 15.14 -0.47
CA ASP A 158 10.60 14.45 -1.55
C ASP A 158 9.90 14.61 -2.91
N LEU A 159 8.65 15.11 -2.92
CA LEU A 159 7.85 15.24 -4.15
C LEU A 159 8.54 16.05 -5.26
N PRO A 160 9.20 17.20 -4.99
CA PRO A 160 9.91 17.94 -6.05
C PRO A 160 10.92 17.09 -6.81
N GLU A 161 11.64 16.21 -6.11
CA GLU A 161 12.67 15.35 -6.72
C GLU A 161 12.09 14.11 -7.44
N LEU A 162 10.85 13.74 -7.11
CA LEU A 162 10.15 12.56 -7.63
C LEU A 162 9.13 12.91 -8.72
N TRP A 163 8.82 14.20 -8.91
CA TRP A 163 7.82 14.69 -9.85
C TRP A 163 8.01 14.12 -11.26
N ASP A 164 9.19 14.34 -11.86
CA ASP A 164 9.48 13.90 -13.22
C ASP A 164 9.42 12.37 -13.34
N PHE A 165 9.84 11.65 -12.30
CA PHE A 165 9.77 10.20 -12.28
C PHE A 165 8.32 9.70 -12.26
N PHE A 166 7.47 10.23 -11.36
CA PHE A 166 6.08 9.81 -11.25
C PHE A 166 5.27 10.11 -12.50
N THR A 167 5.48 11.30 -13.09
CA THR A 167 4.75 11.76 -14.27
C THR A 167 5.21 11.06 -15.56
N ALA A 168 6.42 10.50 -15.59
CA ALA A 168 6.92 9.69 -16.69
C ALA A 168 6.51 8.20 -16.64
N LEU A 169 5.88 7.73 -15.55
CA LEU A 169 5.48 6.31 -15.45
C LEU A 169 4.41 5.97 -16.50
N PRO A 170 4.52 4.84 -17.22
CA PRO A 170 3.59 4.45 -18.29
C PRO A 170 2.26 3.86 -17.77
N THR A 171 1.97 4.01 -16.48
CA THR A 171 0.82 3.38 -15.81
C THR A 171 -0.02 4.41 -15.07
N THR A 172 -1.19 3.99 -14.59
CA THR A 172 -1.86 4.71 -13.51
C THR A 172 -0.95 4.70 -12.27
N VAL A 173 -0.83 5.85 -11.60
CA VAL A 173 -0.08 6.00 -10.36
C VAL A 173 -1.05 6.24 -9.22
N VAL A 174 -0.92 5.50 -8.13
CA VAL A 174 -1.73 5.66 -6.92
C VAL A 174 -0.83 6.07 -5.76
N VAL A 175 -1.01 7.28 -5.26
CA VAL A 175 -0.25 7.81 -4.13
C VAL A 175 -0.85 7.31 -2.82
N ASP A 176 -0.03 6.64 -2.01
CA ASP A 176 -0.41 6.25 -0.65
C ASP A 176 -0.45 7.46 0.29
N HIS A 177 -1.53 7.54 1.09
CA HIS A 177 -1.68 8.48 2.21
C HIS A 177 -1.42 9.94 1.82
N MET A 178 -1.89 10.34 0.62
CA MET A 178 -1.74 11.69 0.06
C MET A 178 -0.29 12.20 -0.03
N GLY A 179 0.70 11.30 -0.04
CA GLY A 179 2.11 11.71 -0.04
C GLY A 179 2.59 12.23 1.33
N ARG A 180 1.91 11.82 2.43
CA ARG A 180 2.21 12.20 3.81
C ARG A 180 2.32 13.72 4.03
N PRO A 181 1.24 14.48 3.79
CA PRO A 181 1.25 15.92 4.10
C PRO A 181 1.49 16.15 5.59
N ASP A 182 2.18 17.23 5.92
CA ASP A 182 2.25 17.75 7.28
C ASP A 182 0.95 18.52 7.59
N VAL A 183 0.09 17.92 8.40
CA VAL A 183 -1.22 18.50 8.75
C VAL A 183 -1.11 19.70 9.70
N GLY A 184 0.08 20.01 10.21
CA GLY A 184 0.36 21.24 10.95
C GLY A 184 0.61 22.46 10.05
N LYS A 185 0.79 22.26 8.74
CA LYS A 185 1.01 23.33 7.75
C LYS A 185 -0.30 23.74 7.07
N PRO A 186 -0.35 24.95 6.47
CA PRO A 186 -1.52 25.41 5.73
C PRO A 186 -1.89 24.46 4.56
N VAL A 187 -3.19 24.29 4.32
CA VAL A 187 -3.73 23.47 3.22
C VAL A 187 -3.36 24.00 1.83
N ASP A 188 -2.96 25.25 1.74
CA ASP A 188 -2.47 25.92 0.53
C ASP A 188 -0.95 26.19 0.58
N GLY A 189 -0.24 25.63 1.56
CA GLY A 189 1.22 25.75 1.67
C GLY A 189 1.96 24.98 0.58
N ASP A 190 3.24 25.31 0.36
CA ASP A 190 4.03 24.88 -0.80
C ASP A 190 4.04 23.35 -1.02
N GLU A 191 4.22 22.55 0.03
CA GLU A 191 4.30 21.08 -0.07
C GLU A 191 2.96 20.45 -0.51
N PHE A 192 1.87 20.74 0.19
CA PHE A 192 0.56 20.19 -0.17
C PHE A 192 -0.01 20.85 -1.42
N GLY A 193 0.30 22.13 -1.67
CA GLY A 193 0.00 22.84 -2.90
C GLY A 193 0.65 22.17 -4.12
N LEU A 194 1.90 21.72 -4.01
CA LEU A 194 2.58 20.94 -5.04
C LEU A 194 1.88 19.59 -5.27
N PHE A 195 1.51 18.88 -4.20
CA PHE A 195 0.74 17.64 -4.31
C PHE A 195 -0.61 17.86 -5.02
N MET A 196 -1.33 18.92 -4.66
CA MET A 196 -2.59 19.27 -5.32
C MET A 196 -2.39 19.67 -6.79
N ARG A 197 -1.25 20.28 -7.13
CA ARG A 197 -0.87 20.54 -8.53
C ARG A 197 -0.66 19.22 -9.29
N LEU A 198 0.07 18.26 -8.71
CA LEU A 198 0.27 16.92 -9.30
C LEU A 198 -1.08 16.26 -9.62
N MET A 199 -2.01 16.28 -8.68
CA MET A 199 -3.34 15.68 -8.84
C MET A 199 -4.19 16.39 -9.92
N ARG A 200 -4.03 17.71 -10.12
CA ARG A 200 -4.78 18.48 -11.12
C ARG A 200 -4.22 18.36 -12.52
N GLU A 201 -2.90 18.28 -12.65
CA GLU A 201 -2.21 18.30 -13.95
C GLU A 201 -2.12 16.90 -14.60
N HIS A 202 -2.35 15.82 -13.83
CA HIS A 202 -2.14 14.45 -14.30
C HIS A 202 -3.35 13.55 -13.99
N GLU A 203 -4.22 13.35 -14.99
CA GLU A 203 -5.44 12.54 -14.86
C GLU A 203 -5.20 11.06 -14.53
N ASN A 204 -3.99 10.54 -14.80
CA ASN A 204 -3.60 9.17 -14.49
C ASN A 204 -3.09 9.01 -13.04
N ILE A 205 -3.09 10.06 -12.22
CA ILE A 205 -2.64 10.02 -10.84
C ILE A 205 -3.83 10.05 -9.88
N TRP A 206 -3.88 9.06 -8.99
CA TRP A 206 -4.89 8.88 -7.96
C TRP A 206 -4.25 8.99 -6.58
N SER A 207 -5.05 9.26 -5.55
CA SER A 207 -4.57 9.37 -4.18
C SER A 207 -5.47 8.60 -3.22
N LYS A 208 -4.85 7.94 -2.24
CA LYS A 208 -5.55 7.38 -1.09
C LYS A 208 -5.63 8.44 0.00
N VAL A 209 -6.85 8.89 0.29
CA VAL A 209 -7.17 9.72 1.45
C VAL A 209 -7.34 8.79 2.66
N SER A 210 -6.23 8.53 3.35
CA SER A 210 -6.17 7.51 4.40
C SER A 210 -5.14 7.84 5.48
N CYS A 211 -5.15 7.02 6.54
CA CYS A 211 -4.19 7.04 7.63
C CYS A 211 -4.13 8.30 8.51
N PRO A 212 -5.26 8.82 9.05
CA PRO A 212 -5.23 9.92 10.02
C PRO A 212 -4.37 9.59 11.25
N GLU A 213 -4.28 8.32 11.65
CA GLU A 213 -3.41 7.87 12.75
C GLU A 213 -1.92 8.07 12.49
N ARG A 214 -1.51 8.22 11.22
CA ARG A 214 -0.10 8.45 10.83
C ARG A 214 0.22 9.90 10.51
N LEU A 215 -0.82 10.71 10.26
CA LEU A 215 -0.70 12.07 9.77
C LEU A 215 -1.08 13.10 10.83
N SER A 216 -2.03 12.78 11.71
CA SER A 216 -2.41 13.63 12.85
C SER A 216 -1.25 13.88 13.80
N LEU A 217 -1.27 15.04 14.46
CA LEU A 217 -0.27 15.43 15.44
C LEU A 217 -0.41 14.66 16.77
N SER A 218 -1.61 14.18 17.11
CA SER A 218 -1.88 13.47 18.37
C SER A 218 -1.60 11.97 18.29
N GLY A 219 -1.63 11.38 17.09
CA GLY A 219 -1.39 9.95 16.88
C GLY A 219 -2.38 9.02 17.62
N PRO A 220 -2.20 7.69 17.50
CA PRO A 220 -3.03 6.73 18.23
C PRO A 220 -2.79 6.76 19.75
N PRO A 221 -3.85 6.52 20.56
CA PRO A 221 -5.21 6.12 20.17
C PRO A 221 -6.18 7.29 19.92
N ALA A 222 -5.74 8.54 20.11
CA ALA A 222 -6.60 9.73 20.16
C ALA A 222 -6.48 10.63 18.92
N TYR A 223 -6.11 10.05 17.76
CA TYR A 223 -5.95 10.81 16.53
C TYR A 223 -7.28 11.47 16.14
N ALA A 224 -7.23 12.79 15.97
CA ALA A 224 -8.30 13.62 15.44
C ALA A 224 -7.80 14.32 14.18
#